data_AF-A0A972XXG2-F1
#
_entry.id   AF-A0A972XXG2-F1
#
_cell.length_a   1.000
_cell.length_b   1.000
_cell.length_c   1.000
_cell.angle_alpha   90.00
_cell.angle_beta   90.00
_cell.angle_gamma   90.00
#
_symmetry.space_group_name_H-M   'P 1'
#
loop_
_entity.id
_entity.type
_entity.pdbx_description
1 polymer ?
#
loop_
_entity_poly.entity_id
_entity_poly.type
_entity_poly.pdbx_seq_one_letter_code
_entity_poly.pdbx_strand_id
1 'polypeptide(L)' 'MKAILYDAIEEKVPVIGVAKKAFHENTRLVIEVLRDENKNPFYVSSIGYHLDLAATQIKNMYREFRFPAIVKELYQYTKN' A
#
# COMPACT_ATOMS: atom_id res chain seq x y z
N MET A 1 11.41 3.07 -2.03
CA MET A 1 10.97 1.87 -1.31
C MET A 1 12.20 1.11 -0.87
N LYS A 2 12.31 0.69 0.39
CA LYS A 2 13.32 -0.30 0.80
C LYS A 2 12.69 -1.68 0.63
N ALA A 3 13.28 -2.53 -0.19
CA ALA A 3 12.75 -3.84 -0.56
C ALA A 3 13.05 -4.95 0.47
N ILE A 4 13.25 -4.60 1.75
CA ILE A 4 13.76 -5.52 2.79
C ILE A 4 12.98 -6.83 2.84
N LEU A 5 11.65 -6.77 2.79
CA LEU A 5 10.82 -7.98 2.83
C LEU A 5 10.94 -8.80 1.54
N TYR A 6 10.97 -8.15 0.38
CA TYR A 6 11.07 -8.83 -0.91
C TYR A 6 12.40 -9.58 -1.04
N ASP A 7 13.48 -8.94 -0.60
CA ASP A 7 14.82 -9.54 -0.56
C ASP A 7 14.88 -10.68 0.48
N ALA A 8 14.30 -10.46 1.67
CA ALA A 8 14.30 -11.45 2.76
C ALA A 8 13.50 -12.72 2.45
N ILE A 9 12.51 -12.64 1.57
CA ILE A 9 11.75 -13.79 1.09
C ILE A 9 12.30 -14.34 -0.23
N GLU A 10 13.52 -13.94 -0.62
CA GLU A 10 14.20 -14.37 -1.85
C GLU A 10 13.34 -14.15 -3.10
N GLU A 11 12.65 -13.01 -3.15
CA GLU A 11 11.85 -12.59 -4.32
C GLU A 11 10.70 -13.55 -4.68
N LYS A 12 10.37 -14.52 -3.81
CA LYS A 12 9.42 -15.61 -4.08
C LYS A 12 7.99 -15.15 -4.32
N VAL A 13 7.60 -14.03 -3.72
CA VAL A 13 6.26 -13.46 -3.90
C VAL A 13 6.35 -11.96 -4.10
N PRO A 14 5.47 -11.39 -4.94
CA PRO A 14 5.39 -9.95 -5.07
C PRO A 14 4.99 -9.27 -3.77
N VAL A 15 5.51 -8.06 -3.54
CA VAL A 15 5.24 -7.28 -2.33
C VAL A 15 4.61 -5.96 -2.71
N ILE A 16 3.48 -5.65 -2.08
CA ILE A 16 2.77 -4.36 -2.20
C ILE A 16 2.89 -3.63 -0.86
N GLY A 17 3.45 -2.42 -0.90
CA GLY A 17 3.55 -1.52 0.24
C GLY A 17 2.37 -0.54 0.26
N VAL A 18 1.81 -0.29 1.44
CA VAL A 18 0.75 0.71 1.64
C VAL A 18 1.12 1.62 2.79
N ALA A 19 1.19 2.93 2.55
CA ALA A 19 1.61 3.93 3.55
C ALA A 19 0.62 5.10 3.66
N LYS A 20 0.44 5.62 4.88
CA LYS A 20 -0.44 6.79 5.15
C LYS A 20 0.23 8.14 4.81
N LYS A 21 1.55 8.17 4.68
CA LYS A 21 2.36 9.36 4.43
C LYS A 21 3.26 9.11 3.22
N ALA A 22 3.57 10.16 2.47
CA ALA A 22 4.52 10.10 1.38
C ALA A 22 5.91 9.76 1.92
N PHE A 23 6.67 8.99 1.14
CA PHE A 23 8.11 8.84 1.37
C PHE A 23 8.84 9.96 0.63
N HIS A 24 9.63 10.75 1.36
CA HIS A 24 10.34 11.93 0.82
C HIS A 24 11.33 11.61 -0.31
N GLU A 25 11.84 10.38 -0.38
CA GLU A 25 12.92 10.02 -1.32
C GLU A 25 12.45 9.23 -2.54
N ASN A 26 11.16 8.90 -2.67
CA ASN A 26 10.73 7.86 -3.62
C ASN A 26 9.39 8.09 -4.30
N THR A 27 9.04 9.36 -4.54
CA THR A 27 7.78 9.77 -5.20
C THR A 27 7.59 9.17 -6.60
N ARG A 28 8.67 8.77 -7.30
CA ARG A 28 8.58 8.15 -8.64
C ARG A 28 8.20 6.67 -8.64
N LEU A 29 8.28 5.98 -7.49
CA LEU A 29 8.00 4.54 -7.36
C LEU A 29 6.74 4.28 -6.52
N VAL A 30 5.91 5.30 -6.35
CA VAL A 30 4.67 5.22 -5.58
C VAL A 30 3.54 5.87 -6.36
N ILE A 31 2.35 5.30 -6.22
CA ILE A 31 1.11 5.91 -6.71
C ILE A 31 0.35 6.45 -5.51
N GLU A 32 -0.06 7.70 -5.63
CA GLU A 32 -1.00 8.31 -4.71
C GLU A 32 -2.42 7.78 -4.99
N VAL A 33 -3.09 7.29 -3.96
CA VAL A 33 -4.43 6.72 -4.04
C VAL A 33 -5.38 7.51 -3.15
N LEU A 34 -6.40 8.06 -3.78
CA LEU A 34 -7.56 8.67 -3.14
C LEU A 34 -8.73 7.68 -3.21
N ARG A 35 -9.39 7.48 -2.06
CA ARG A 35 -10.67 6.78 -1.95
C ARG A 35 -11.71 7.81 -1.52
N ASP A 36 -12.75 7.94 -2.32
CA ASP A 36 -13.86 8.88 -2.12
C ASP A 36 -13.44 10.36 -2.16
N GLU A 37 -14.28 11.22 -1.58
CA GLU A 37 -14.10 12.68 -1.48
C GLU A 37 -13.02 13.09 -0.46
N ASN A 38 -12.41 12.12 0.22
CA ASN A 38 -11.39 12.36 1.22
C ASN A 38 -10.14 12.97 0.58
N LYS A 39 -9.80 14.21 0.96
CA LYS A 39 -8.60 14.92 0.48
C LYS A 39 -7.27 14.37 0.98
N ASN A 40 -7.30 13.32 1.80
CA ASN A 40 -6.10 12.75 2.40
C ASN A 40 -5.75 11.43 1.67
N PRO A 41 -4.77 11.42 0.77
CA PRO A 41 -4.38 10.22 0.04
C PRO A 41 -3.67 9.21 0.94
N PHE A 42 -3.55 7.98 0.46
CA PHE A 42 -2.50 7.05 0.90
C PHE A 42 -1.64 6.67 -0.30
N TYR A 43 -0.52 6.00 -0.07
CA TYR A 43 0.50 5.76 -1.07
C TYR A 43 0.70 4.26 -1.23
N VAL A 44 0.69 3.80 -2.48
CA VAL A 44 0.92 2.41 -2.87
C VAL A 44 2.27 2.31 -3.56
N SER A 45 3.06 1.31 -3.18
CA SER A 45 4.30 0.92 -3.84
C SER A 45 4.27 -0.56 -4.17
N SER A 46 5.05 -1.02 -5.14
CA SER A 46 5.07 -2.43 -5.51
C SER A 46 6.44 -2.86 -6.05
N ILE A 47 6.80 -4.10 -5.76
CA ILE A 47 7.96 -4.80 -6.33
C ILE A 47 7.55 -6.22 -6.71
N GLY A 48 8.03 -6.70 -7.85
CA GLY A 48 7.59 -7.97 -8.44
C GLY A 48 6.14 -7.96 -8.97
N TYR A 49 5.46 -6.81 -9.00
CA TYR A 49 4.10 -6.65 -9.54
C TYR A 49 3.89 -5.27 -10.17
N HIS A 50 2.88 -5.14 -11.02
CA HIS A 50 2.59 -3.90 -11.74
C HIS A 50 2.00 -2.84 -10.80
N LEU A 51 2.66 -1.69 -10.70
CA LEU A 51 2.31 -0.64 -9.74
C LEU A 51 0.88 -0.09 -9.95
N ASP A 52 0.48 0.16 -11.20
CA ASP A 52 -0.88 0.67 -11.50
C ASP A 52 -1.98 -0.35 -11.17
N LEU A 53 -1.70 -1.65 -11.38
CA LEU A 53 -2.65 -2.71 -11.07
C LEU A 53 -2.77 -2.86 -9.55
N ALA A 54 -1.66 -2.85 -8.83
CA ALA A 54 -1.65 -2.83 -7.37
C ALA A 54 -2.45 -1.64 -6.83
N ALA A 55 -2.19 -0.43 -7.32
CA ALA A 55 -2.90 0.77 -6.90
C ALA A 55 -4.43 0.66 -7.15
N THR A 56 -4.82 0.15 -8.32
CA THR A 56 -6.23 -0.06 -8.68
C THR A 56 -6.90 -1.10 -7.77
N GLN A 57 -6.24 -2.24 -7.55
CA GLN A 57 -6.76 -3.31 -6.67
C GLN A 57 -6.91 -2.82 -5.23
N ILE A 58 -5.90 -2.13 -4.70
CA ILE A 58 -5.92 -1.57 -3.34
C ILE A 58 -7.01 -0.50 -3.19
N LYS A 59 -7.18 0.37 -4.20
CA LYS A 59 -8.25 1.38 -4.23
C LYS A 59 -9.65 0.75 -4.17
N ASN A 60 -9.83 -0.41 -4.81
CA ASN A 60 -11.12 -1.09 -4.93
C ASN A 60 -11.38 -2.13 -3.82
N MET A 61 -10.51 -2.25 -2.81
CA MET A 61 -10.74 -3.18 -1.70
C MET A 61 -12.04 -2.89 -0.95
N TYR A 62 -12.74 -3.93 -0.49
CA TYR A 62 -14.02 -3.80 0.22
C TYR A 62 -13.97 -2.83 1.43
N ARG A 63 -15.11 -2.18 1.72
CA ARG A 63 -15.37 -1.12 2.73
C ARG A 63 -14.98 0.31 2.35
N GLU A 64 -15.83 1.25 2.76
CA GLU A 64 -15.74 2.72 2.58
C GLU A 64 -14.68 3.40 3.47
N PHE A 65 -13.68 2.66 3.96
CA PHE A 65 -12.61 3.27 4.75
C PHE A 65 -11.55 3.89 3.82
N ARG A 66 -11.09 5.09 4.18
CA ARG A 66 -9.94 5.76 3.53
C ARG A 66 -8.75 4.81 3.36
N PHE A 67 -8.44 4.01 4.37
CA PHE A 67 -7.29 3.09 4.37
C PHE A 67 -7.77 1.65 4.12
N PRO A 68 -7.02 0.82 3.38
CA PRO A 68 -7.46 -0.53 3.00
C PRO A 68 -7.89 -1.38 4.20
N ALA A 69 -9.01 -2.10 4.04
CA ALA A 69 -9.67 -2.83 5.13
C ALA A 69 -8.74 -3.83 5.83
N ILE A 70 -7.99 -4.62 5.07
CA ILE A 70 -7.08 -5.64 5.61
C ILE A 70 -6.06 -5.06 6.59
N VAL A 71 -5.52 -3.87 6.28
CA VAL A 71 -4.51 -3.24 7.15
C VAL A 71 -5.19 -2.69 8.40
N LYS A 72 -6.41 -2.15 8.28
CA LYS A 72 -7.19 -1.69 9.44
C LYS A 72 -7.56 -2.84 10.38
N GLU A 73 -7.95 -3.99 9.83
CA GLU A 73 -8.26 -5.20 10.60
C GLU A 73 -7.02 -5.70 11.34
N LEU A 74 -5.87 -5.80 10.66
CA LEU A 74 -4.60 -6.15 11.31
C LEU A 74 -4.28 -5.23 12.50
N TYR A 75 -4.44 -3.92 12.32
CA TYR A 75 -4.22 -2.94 13.40
C TYR A 75 -5.10 -3.15 14.63
N GLN A 76 -6.27 -3.79 14.52
CA GLN A 76 -7.12 -4.13 15.66
C GLN A 76 -6.54 -5.31 16.45
N TYR A 77 -5.89 -6.25 15.78
CA TYR A 77 -5.33 -7.45 16.40
C TYR A 77 -3.92 -7.26 16.96
N THR A 78 -3.14 -6.31 16.44
CA THR A 78 -1.75 -6.06 16.87
C THR A 78 -1.60 -4.93 17.89
N LYS A 79 -2.71 -4.39 18.41
CA LYS A 79 -2.69 -3.25 19.35
C LYS A 79 -2.56 -3.65 20.83
N ASN A 80 -2.30 -4.93 21.10
CA ASN A 80 -2.10 -5.49 22.44
C ASN A 80 -0.62 -5.60 22.77
#